data_AF-A0A0G0YQZ5-F1
#
_entry.id   AF-A0A0G0YQZ5-F1
#
_cell.length_a   1.000
_cell.length_b   1.000
_cell.length_c   1.000
_cell.angle_alpha   90.00
_cell.angle_beta   90.00
_cell.angle_gamma   90.00
#
_symmetry.space_group_name_H-M   'P 1'
#
loop_
_entity.id
_entity.type
_entity.pdbx_description
1 polymer ?
#
loop_
_entity_poly.entity_id
_entity_poly.type
_entity_poly.pdbx_seq_one_letter_code
_entity_poly.pdbx_strand_id
1 'polypeptide(L)'
;MGKRYYTGTVSEREGDLRSKEAMAKQTFLFTFLKNNKWKIKTSKLKRRTEEIYIDNRVADYKNLLQLGINKIKIERLREKGIDVKLATDLIVGAIDNKYDTAIIVSSDSDLIPAIDWIRHRAKKTIEYIGFSIPDEVVPKNSTNPLISLIAQTDIKRILIKSDLQFFAVRTLFDEDIEKDN
;
A
#
# COMPACT_ATOMS: atom_id res chain seq x y z
N MET A 1 -14.63 -9.72 13.95
CA MET A 1 -13.96 -8.61 13.24
C MET A 1 -14.40 -8.71 11.79
N GLY A 2 -14.82 -7.62 11.14
CA GLY A 2 -15.28 -7.66 9.74
C GLY A 2 -14.18 -7.29 8.74
N LYS A 3 -14.51 -7.31 7.45
CA LYS A 3 -13.61 -6.89 6.36
C LYS A 3 -13.24 -5.40 6.52
N ARG A 4 -11.95 -5.08 6.50
CA ARG A 4 -11.43 -3.72 6.67
C ARG A 4 -10.45 -3.38 5.56
N TYR A 5 -10.58 -2.18 5.01
CA TYR A 5 -9.69 -1.66 3.96
C TYR A 5 -9.03 -0.38 4.45
N TYR A 6 -7.71 -0.30 4.34
CA TYR A 6 -6.89 0.77 4.90
C TYR A 6 -6.20 1.51 3.77
N THR A 7 -6.39 2.84 3.65
CA THR A 7 -5.79 3.62 2.57
C THR A 7 -5.78 5.13 2.84
N GLY A 8 -4.96 5.86 2.11
CA GLY A 8 -4.90 7.31 2.15
C GLY A 8 -6.00 7.94 1.29
N THR A 9 -6.49 9.11 1.69
CA THR A 9 -7.48 9.84 0.87
C THR A 9 -6.80 10.73 -0.16
N VAL A 10 -7.22 10.60 -1.42
CA VAL A 10 -6.85 11.49 -2.52
C VAL A 10 -7.91 12.58 -2.65
N SER A 11 -7.48 13.83 -2.85
CA SER A 11 -8.34 14.98 -3.08
C SER A 11 -8.07 15.60 -4.44
N GLU A 12 -9.11 16.08 -5.13
CA GLU A 12 -8.97 16.89 -6.34
C GLU A 12 -8.09 18.11 -6.07
N ARG A 13 -7.29 18.46 -7.07
CA ARG A 13 -6.59 19.73 -7.14
C ARG A 13 -7.11 20.48 -8.35
N GLU A 14 -7.42 21.75 -8.13
CA GLU A 14 -7.87 22.63 -9.19
C GLU A 14 -6.82 22.68 -10.32
N GLY A 15 -7.25 22.35 -11.54
CA GLY A 15 -6.39 22.32 -12.73
C GLY A 15 -5.58 21.03 -12.96
N ASP A 16 -5.60 20.05 -12.05
CA ASP A 16 -4.84 18.79 -12.20
C ASP A 16 -5.76 17.62 -12.55
N LEU A 17 -5.84 17.30 -13.85
CA LEU A 17 -6.65 16.21 -14.39
C LEU A 17 -6.32 14.84 -13.77
N ARG A 18 -5.05 14.57 -13.46
CA ARG A 18 -4.62 13.30 -12.85
C ARG A 18 -5.19 13.16 -11.43
N SER A 19 -5.19 14.25 -10.66
CA SER A 19 -5.74 14.24 -9.31
C SER A 19 -7.27 14.01 -9.31
N LYS A 20 -7.97 14.56 -10.31
CA LYS A 20 -9.40 14.38 -10.51
C LYS A 20 -9.74 12.93 -10.84
N GLU A 21 -9.00 12.34 -11.78
CA GLU A 21 -9.19 10.94 -12.17
C GLU A 21 -8.87 9.98 -11.02
N ALA A 22 -7.77 10.19 -10.29
CA ALA A 22 -7.40 9.38 -9.13
C ALA A 22 -8.46 9.45 -8.01
N MET A 23 -9.03 10.63 -7.76
CA MET A 23 -10.13 10.80 -6.81
C MET A 23 -11.40 10.09 -7.29
N ALA A 24 -11.73 10.16 -8.58
CA ALA A 24 -12.89 9.45 -9.15
C ALA A 24 -12.74 7.92 -9.00
N LYS A 25 -11.58 7.38 -9.37
CA LYS A 25 -11.21 5.96 -9.18
C LYS A 25 -11.32 5.55 -7.71
N GLN A 26 -10.81 6.35 -6.78
CA GLN A 26 -10.91 6.06 -5.35
C GLN A 26 -12.36 6.11 -4.85
N THR A 27 -13.17 7.06 -5.32
CA THR A 27 -14.58 7.19 -4.94
C THR A 27 -15.40 6.00 -5.43
N PHE A 28 -15.14 5.54 -6.66
CA PHE A 28 -15.73 4.32 -7.19
C PHE A 28 -15.37 3.11 -6.33
N LEU A 29 -14.08 2.91 -6.03
CA LEU A 29 -13.62 1.83 -5.17
C LEU A 29 -14.28 1.87 -3.77
N PHE A 30 -14.38 3.05 -3.16
CA PHE A 30 -15.01 3.20 -1.85
C PHE A 30 -16.49 2.85 -1.87
N THR A 31 -17.20 3.21 -2.94
CA THR A 31 -18.59 2.82 -3.14
C THR A 31 -18.72 1.31 -3.26
N PHE A 32 -17.89 0.68 -4.09
CA PHE A 32 -17.84 -0.77 -4.26
C PHE A 32 -17.57 -1.49 -2.93
N LEU A 33 -16.56 -1.04 -2.18
CA LEU A 33 -16.19 -1.60 -0.88
C LEU A 33 -17.33 -1.47 0.14
N LYS A 34 -17.97 -0.30 0.24
CA LYS A 34 -19.12 -0.08 1.14
C LYS A 34 -20.29 -1.00 0.80
N ASN A 35 -20.63 -1.13 -0.48
CA ASN A 35 -21.70 -2.02 -0.95
C ASN A 35 -21.41 -3.49 -0.58
N ASN A 36 -20.13 -3.88 -0.58
CA ASN A 36 -19.66 -5.19 -0.16
C ASN A 36 -19.38 -5.29 1.36
N LYS A 37 -19.93 -4.37 2.17
CA LYS A 37 -19.85 -4.35 3.63
C LYS A 37 -18.42 -4.26 4.19
N TRP A 38 -17.49 -3.65 3.45
CA TRP A 38 -16.16 -3.34 3.95
C TRP A 38 -16.18 -2.07 4.79
N LYS A 39 -15.50 -2.11 5.94
CA LYS A 39 -15.23 -0.92 6.75
C LYS A 39 -13.96 -0.25 6.25
N ILE A 40 -14.11 0.92 5.64
CA ILE A 40 -13.00 1.71 5.12
C ILE A 40 -12.39 2.53 6.26
N LYS A 41 -11.07 2.46 6.40
CA LYS A 41 -10.26 3.19 7.37
C LYS A 41 -9.31 4.09 6.61
N THR A 42 -9.58 5.39 6.65
CA THR A 42 -8.77 6.35 5.92
C THR A 42 -7.75 7.05 6.79
N SER A 43 -6.66 7.49 6.16
CA SER A 43 -5.75 8.46 6.74
C SER A 43 -5.57 9.66 5.80
N LYS A 44 -5.24 10.83 6.38
CA LYS A 44 -4.97 12.03 5.58
C LYS A 44 -3.57 11.92 4.99
N LEU A 45 -3.46 12.17 3.69
CA LEU A 45 -2.16 12.41 3.05
C LEU A 45 -1.61 13.74 3.58
N LYS A 46 -0.46 13.69 4.26
CA LYS A 46 0.22 14.91 4.73
C LYS A 46 1.26 15.30 3.69
N ARG A 47 1.20 16.56 3.25
CA ARG A 47 2.26 17.17 2.45
C ARG A 47 3.43 17.49 3.36
N ARG A 48 4.62 17.09 2.94
CA ARG A 48 5.87 17.53 3.55
C ARG A 48 6.74 18.09 2.45
N THR A 49 7.10 19.36 2.61
CA THR A 49 8.21 19.95 1.87
C THR A 49 9.48 19.48 2.56
N GLU A 50 10.29 18.72 1.82
CA GLU A 50 11.61 18.28 2.28
C GLU A 50 12.67 19.08 1.53
N GLU A 51 13.62 19.64 2.28
CA GLU A 51 14.79 20.31 1.71
C GLU A 51 15.94 19.32 1.75
N ILE A 52 16.41 18.91 0.57
CA ILE A 52 17.60 18.08 0.42
C ILE A 52 18.77 19.02 0.15
N TYR A 53 19.69 19.11 1.10
CA TYR A 53 20.95 19.81 0.91
C TYR A 53 21.88 18.97 0.04
N ILE A 54 22.56 19.62 -0.90
CA ILE A 54 23.52 18.95 -1.77
C ILE A 54 24.82 18.77 -0.99
N ASP A 55 25.05 17.54 -0.53
CA ASP A 55 26.26 17.11 0.17
C ASP A 55 26.78 15.78 -0.38
N ASN A 56 27.82 15.23 0.24
CA ASN A 56 28.49 14.00 -0.19
C ASN A 56 27.59 12.73 -0.26
N ARG A 57 26.34 12.79 0.22
CA ARG A 57 25.36 11.70 0.10
C ARG A 57 24.61 11.72 -1.24
N VAL A 58 24.66 12.82 -1.98
CA VAL A 58 24.04 12.96 -3.30
C VAL A 58 25.04 12.49 -4.37
N ALA A 59 24.64 11.54 -5.22
CA ALA A 59 25.54 10.89 -6.19
C ALA A 59 26.33 11.87 -7.07
N ASP A 60 25.72 13.01 -7.44
CA ASP A 60 26.32 14.03 -8.31
C ASP A 60 26.57 15.38 -7.60
N TYR A 61 26.87 15.34 -6.30
CA TYR A 61 26.95 16.56 -5.48
C TYR A 61 27.98 17.59 -5.98
N LYS A 62 29.12 17.14 -6.54
CA LYS A 62 30.18 18.05 -7.00
C LYS A 62 29.74 18.90 -8.20
N ASN A 63 29.11 18.30 -9.20
CA ASN A 63 28.63 19.02 -10.37
C ASN A 63 27.46 19.94 -10.00
N LEU A 64 26.54 19.47 -9.14
CA LEU A 64 25.43 20.28 -8.64
C LEU A 64 25.91 21.52 -7.87
N LEU A 65 26.93 21.36 -7.02
CA LEU A 65 27.55 22.50 -6.31
C LEU A 65 28.28 23.46 -7.28
N GLN A 66 28.97 22.93 -8.29
CA GLN A 66 29.61 23.77 -9.33
C GLN A 66 28.58 24.58 -10.14
N LEU A 67 27.39 24.03 -10.35
CA LEU A 67 26.25 24.72 -10.97
C LEU A 67 25.53 25.69 -10.01
N GLY A 68 26.00 25.83 -8.77
CA GLY A 68 25.42 26.73 -7.77
C GLY A 68 24.17 26.18 -7.07
N ILE A 69 23.82 24.91 -7.28
CA ILE A 69 22.66 24.27 -6.66
C ILE A 69 23.07 23.73 -5.28
N ASN A 70 22.65 24.43 -4.24
CA ASN A 70 22.95 24.07 -2.85
C ASN A 70 21.82 23.29 -2.15
N LYS A 71 20.58 23.43 -2.63
CA LYS A 71 19.41 22.75 -2.06
C LYS A 71 18.35 22.46 -3.11
N ILE A 72 17.68 21.33 -2.96
CA ILE A 72 16.51 20.95 -3.75
C ILE A 72 15.32 20.85 -2.80
N LYS A 73 14.24 21.55 -3.11
CA LYS A 73 12.96 21.42 -2.42
C LYS A 73 12.11 20.41 -3.15
N ILE A 74 11.69 19.36 -2.45
CA ILE A 74 10.74 18.39 -2.99
C ILE A 74 9.47 18.39 -2.14
N GLU A 75 8.32 18.36 -2.79
CA GLU A 75 7.07 18.08 -2.12
C GLU A 75 6.77 16.58 -2.23
N ARG A 76 6.68 15.91 -1.08
CA ARG A 76 6.24 14.51 -1.02
C ARG A 76 4.89 14.42 -0.32
N LEU A 77 4.02 13.61 -0.90
CA LEU A 77 2.83 13.12 -0.22
C LEU A 77 3.26 11.91 0.60
N ARG A 78 3.05 11.96 1.91
CA ARG A 78 3.21 10.78 2.76
C ARG A 78 1.89 10.45 3.41
N GLU A 79 1.49 9.20 3.29
CA GLU A 79 0.37 8.69 4.05
C GLU A 79 0.74 8.62 5.53
N LYS A 80 -0.09 9.21 6.41
CA LYS A 80 0.23 9.32 7.83
C LYS A 80 -0.51 8.26 8.64
N GLY A 81 0.23 7.27 9.11
CA GLY A 81 -0.18 6.38 10.20
C GLY A 81 -1.27 5.39 9.84
N ILE A 82 -1.36 4.99 8.56
CA ILE A 82 -2.27 3.93 8.14
C ILE A 82 -1.77 2.56 8.60
N ASP A 83 -0.47 2.33 8.48
CA ASP A 83 0.22 1.11 8.91
C ASP A 83 0.04 0.92 10.42
N VAL A 84 0.17 2.03 11.16
CA VAL A 84 -0.10 2.09 12.60
C VAL A 84 -1.56 1.73 12.91
N LYS A 85 -2.53 2.25 12.16
CA LYS A 85 -3.95 1.91 12.34
C LYS A 85 -4.20 0.42 12.08
N LEU A 86 -3.61 -0.12 11.02
CA LEU A 86 -3.73 -1.54 10.67
C LEU A 86 -3.13 -2.44 11.77
N ALA A 87 -1.89 -2.18 12.18
CA ALA A 87 -1.22 -2.92 13.25
C ALA A 87 -2.01 -2.86 14.57
N THR A 88 -2.52 -1.68 14.92
CA THR A 88 -3.31 -1.48 16.15
C THR A 88 -4.63 -2.25 16.08
N ASP A 89 -5.36 -2.14 14.96
CA ASP A 89 -6.64 -2.84 14.78
C ASP A 89 -6.45 -4.37 14.80
N LEU A 90 -5.33 -4.88 14.26
CA LEU A 90 -4.97 -6.30 14.34
C LEU A 90 -4.76 -6.75 15.80
N ILE A 91 -3.93 -6.03 16.55
CA ILE A 91 -3.61 -6.37 17.96
C ILE A 91 -4.85 -6.28 18.84
N VAL A 92 -5.58 -5.15 18.78
CA VAL A 92 -6.81 -4.95 19.58
C VAL A 92 -7.85 -5.99 19.23
N GLY A 93 -8.01 -6.32 17.94
CA GLY A 93 -8.91 -7.39 17.52
C GLY A 93 -8.54 -8.76 18.08
N ALA A 94 -7.23 -9.04 18.26
CA ALA A 94 -6.76 -10.29 18.88
C ALA A 94 -7.09 -10.33 20.38
N ILE A 95 -6.78 -9.23 21.09
CA ILE A 95 -7.02 -9.09 22.53
C ILE A 95 -8.52 -9.20 22.84
N ASP A 96 -9.35 -8.50 22.07
CA ASP A 96 -10.80 -8.49 22.24
C ASP A 96 -11.49 -9.76 21.70
N ASN A 97 -10.70 -10.78 21.36
CA ASN A 97 -11.15 -12.05 20.81
C ASN A 97 -12.11 -11.90 19.62
N LYS A 98 -11.86 -10.93 18.74
CA LYS A 98 -12.74 -10.62 17.60
C LYS A 98 -12.47 -11.50 16.38
N TYR A 99 -11.42 -12.28 16.38
CA TYR A 99 -11.09 -13.23 15.33
C TYR A 99 -10.21 -14.36 15.89
N ASP A 100 -10.22 -15.49 15.20
CA ASP A 100 -9.32 -16.62 15.45
C ASP A 100 -8.18 -16.65 14.44
N THR A 101 -8.50 -16.32 13.19
CA THR A 101 -7.53 -16.12 12.10
C THR A 101 -7.67 -14.72 11.52
N ALA A 102 -6.56 -13.99 11.39
CA ALA A 102 -6.52 -12.77 10.60
C ALA A 102 -5.89 -13.04 9.23
N ILE A 103 -6.58 -12.64 8.17
CA ILE A 103 -6.06 -12.65 6.80
C ILE A 103 -5.51 -11.26 6.50
N ILE A 104 -4.21 -11.19 6.22
CA ILE A 104 -3.49 -9.95 5.96
C ILE A 104 -3.08 -9.92 4.49
N VAL A 105 -3.53 -8.88 3.79
CA VAL A 105 -3.16 -8.57 2.41
C VAL A 105 -2.37 -7.26 2.43
N SER A 106 -1.05 -7.36 2.61
CA SER A 106 -0.13 -6.21 2.66
C SER A 106 1.31 -6.67 2.44
N SER A 107 2.11 -5.89 1.72
CA SER A 107 3.55 -6.12 1.59
C SER A 107 4.38 -5.25 2.54
N ASP A 108 3.76 -4.71 3.59
CA ASP A 108 4.44 -3.87 4.59
C ASP A 108 5.11 -4.71 5.68
N SER A 109 6.44 -4.66 5.73
CA SER A 109 7.24 -5.32 6.77
C SER A 109 7.02 -4.71 8.15
N ASP A 110 6.52 -3.49 8.28
CA ASP A 110 6.34 -2.84 9.58
C ASP A 110 5.22 -3.52 10.42
N LEU A 111 4.45 -4.43 9.81
CA LEU A 111 3.45 -5.25 10.50
C LEU A 111 4.05 -6.45 11.25
N ILE A 112 5.30 -6.84 10.96
CA ILE A 112 6.00 -7.98 11.57
C ILE A 112 5.91 -7.97 13.11
N PRO A 113 6.24 -6.88 13.83
CA PRO A 113 6.15 -6.88 15.28
C PRO A 113 4.73 -7.14 15.81
N ALA A 114 3.70 -6.66 15.09
CA ALA A 114 2.31 -6.91 15.46
C ALA A 114 1.92 -8.38 15.21
N ILE A 115 2.32 -8.93 14.07
CA ILE A 115 2.10 -10.35 13.71
C ILE A 115 2.76 -11.26 14.75
N ASP A 116 4.03 -11.03 15.06
CA ASP A 116 4.78 -11.81 16.05
C ASP A 116 4.10 -11.74 17.42
N TRP A 117 3.66 -10.55 17.85
CA TRP A 117 2.95 -10.40 19.11
C TRP A 117 1.64 -11.20 19.12
N ILE A 118 0.85 -11.11 18.05
CA ILE A 118 -0.45 -11.80 17.95
C ILE A 118 -0.28 -13.32 17.99
N ARG A 119 0.68 -13.87 17.23
CA ARG A 119 0.94 -15.31 17.18
C ARG A 119 1.43 -15.84 18.53
N HIS A 120 2.40 -15.16 19.14
CA HIS A 120 3.06 -15.69 20.33
C HIS A 120 2.31 -15.37 21.63
N ARG A 121 1.65 -14.20 21.73
CA ARG A 121 0.97 -13.75 22.96
C ARG A 121 -0.53 -14.00 22.91
N ALA A 122 -1.21 -13.56 21.86
CA ALA A 122 -2.65 -13.73 21.73
C ALA A 122 -3.06 -15.11 21.18
N LYS A 123 -2.08 -15.92 20.73
CA LYS A 123 -2.27 -17.27 20.19
C LYS A 123 -3.31 -17.31 19.06
N LYS A 124 -3.32 -16.27 18.21
CA LYS A 124 -4.18 -16.22 17.01
C LYS A 124 -3.39 -16.59 15.78
N THR A 125 -4.09 -17.15 14.80
CA THR A 125 -3.52 -17.55 13.51
C THR A 125 -3.42 -16.34 12.59
N ILE A 126 -2.30 -16.20 11.89
CA ILE A 126 -2.13 -15.20 10.83
C ILE A 126 -1.98 -15.90 9.48
N GLU A 127 -2.82 -15.52 8.53
CA GLU A 127 -2.70 -15.88 7.13
C GLU A 127 -2.19 -14.68 6.32
N TYR A 128 -1.06 -14.86 5.64
CA TYR A 128 -0.50 -13.88 4.71
C TYR A 128 -0.94 -14.17 3.27
N ILE A 129 -1.49 -13.15 2.61
CA ILE A 129 -1.73 -13.15 1.17
C ILE A 129 -0.69 -12.24 0.50
N GLY A 130 0.23 -12.85 -0.24
CA GLY A 130 1.21 -12.16 -1.08
C GLY A 130 0.88 -12.28 -2.56
N PHE A 131 1.59 -11.51 -3.38
CA PHE A 131 1.44 -11.52 -4.83
C PHE A 131 2.77 -11.82 -5.51
N SER A 132 2.74 -12.65 -6.54
CA SER A 132 3.87 -12.93 -7.42
C SER A 132 3.45 -12.65 -8.85
N ILE A 133 3.62 -11.40 -9.28
CA ILE A 133 3.20 -10.90 -10.58
C ILE A 133 4.44 -10.35 -11.29
N PRO A 134 5.01 -11.10 -12.24
CA PRO A 134 6.15 -10.61 -13.01
C PRO A 134 5.71 -9.48 -13.94
N ASP A 135 6.58 -8.48 -14.08
CA ASP A 135 6.49 -7.47 -15.14
C ASP A 135 7.37 -7.94 -16.30
N GLU A 136 6.74 -8.21 -17.44
CA GLU A 136 7.39 -8.77 -18.63
C GLU A 136 8.33 -7.79 -19.32
N VAL A 137 8.11 -6.48 -19.15
CA VAL A 137 8.90 -5.42 -19.78
C VAL A 137 10.03 -4.97 -18.87
N VAL A 138 9.74 -4.78 -17.57
CA VAL A 138 10.70 -4.27 -16.58
C VAL A 138 10.74 -5.21 -15.37
N PRO A 139 11.63 -6.22 -15.34
CA PRO A 139 11.66 -7.23 -14.27
C PRO A 139 11.76 -6.65 -12.86
N LYS A 140 12.37 -5.47 -12.69
CA LYS A 140 12.48 -4.77 -11.40
C LYS A 140 11.15 -4.28 -10.84
N ASN A 141 10.13 -4.10 -11.68
CA ASN A 141 8.78 -3.69 -11.27
C ASN A 141 7.90 -4.88 -10.89
N SER A 142 8.41 -6.11 -11.03
CA SER A 142 7.69 -7.32 -10.65
C SER A 142 7.27 -7.25 -9.19
N THR A 143 6.01 -7.55 -8.93
CA THR A 143 5.51 -7.69 -7.57
C THR A 143 5.94 -9.06 -7.06
N ASN A 144 6.74 -9.07 -5.99
CA ASN A 144 7.21 -10.29 -5.34
C ASN A 144 6.66 -10.34 -3.91
N PRO A 145 6.36 -11.55 -3.40
CA PRO A 145 5.87 -11.67 -2.03
C PRO A 145 7.01 -11.44 -1.04
N LEU A 146 6.69 -10.83 0.10
CA LEU A 146 7.72 -10.45 1.06
C LEU A 146 8.14 -11.66 1.89
N ILE A 147 9.38 -12.11 1.71
CA ILE A 147 9.94 -13.31 2.36
C ILE A 147 9.85 -13.22 3.89
N SER A 148 10.08 -12.02 4.44
CA SER A 148 10.00 -11.80 5.89
C SER A 148 8.58 -12.01 6.44
N LEU A 149 7.54 -11.56 5.73
CA LEU A 149 6.15 -11.81 6.12
C LEU A 149 5.82 -13.30 5.99
N ILE A 150 6.25 -13.95 4.90
CA ILE A 150 6.07 -15.40 4.71
C ILE A 150 6.63 -16.19 5.89
N ALA A 151 7.81 -15.82 6.37
CA ALA A 151 8.48 -16.49 7.48
C ALA A 151 7.76 -16.29 8.83
N GLN A 152 7.03 -15.19 8.98
CA GLN A 152 6.41 -14.79 10.23
C GLN A 152 4.91 -15.08 10.32
N THR A 153 4.31 -15.77 9.34
CA THR A 153 2.89 -16.13 9.36
C THR A 153 2.66 -17.63 9.39
N ASP A 154 1.51 -18.05 9.90
CA ASP A 154 1.15 -19.47 10.05
C ASP A 154 0.71 -20.09 8.72
N ILE A 155 -0.12 -19.35 7.99
CA ILE A 155 -0.65 -19.73 6.68
C ILE A 155 -0.16 -18.72 5.65
N LYS A 156 0.16 -19.21 4.45
CA LYS A 156 0.67 -18.38 3.36
C LYS A 156 -0.02 -18.76 2.05
N ARG A 157 -0.51 -17.76 1.34
CA ARG A 157 -1.04 -17.90 -0.01
C ARG A 157 -0.42 -16.85 -0.90
N ILE A 158 0.20 -17.30 -1.99
CA ILE A 158 0.77 -16.41 -3.01
C ILE A 158 -0.15 -16.46 -4.21
N LEU A 159 -0.69 -15.32 -4.59
CA LEU A 159 -1.56 -15.18 -5.75
C LEU A 159 -0.75 -14.76 -6.97
N ILE A 160 -0.97 -15.46 -8.09
CA ILE A 160 -0.41 -15.10 -9.40
C ILE A 160 -1.46 -14.40 -10.26
N LYS A 161 -1.03 -13.85 -11.41
CA LYS A 161 -1.90 -13.09 -12.32
C LYS A 161 -3.18 -13.85 -12.70
N SER A 162 -3.08 -15.15 -12.99
CA SER A 162 -4.25 -15.98 -13.37
C SER A 162 -5.26 -16.14 -12.23
N ASP A 163 -4.82 -16.17 -10.96
CA ASP A 163 -5.71 -16.26 -9.81
C ASP A 163 -6.58 -15.00 -9.66
N LEU A 164 -6.02 -13.85 -10.08
CA LEU A 164 -6.69 -12.55 -9.96
C LEU A 164 -7.62 -12.26 -11.14
N GLN A 165 -7.37 -12.88 -12.29
CA GLN A 165 -8.11 -12.59 -13.53
C GLN A 165 -9.62 -12.85 -13.38
N PHE A 166 -10.02 -13.85 -12.60
CA PHE A 166 -11.42 -14.14 -12.30
C PHE A 166 -12.13 -13.02 -11.51
N PHE A 167 -11.36 -12.17 -10.84
CA PHE A 167 -11.85 -11.07 -10.02
C PHE A 167 -11.66 -9.71 -10.67
N ALA A 168 -10.98 -9.65 -11.81
CA ALA A 168 -10.81 -8.42 -12.58
C ALA A 168 -12.18 -8.02 -13.16
N VAL A 169 -12.83 -7.06 -12.50
CA VAL A 169 -14.03 -6.42 -13.04
C VAL A 169 -13.55 -5.36 -14.02
N ARG A 170 -13.92 -5.49 -15.30
CA ARG A 170 -13.71 -4.41 -16.29
C ARG A 170 -14.39 -3.15 -15.77
N THR A 171 -13.61 -2.14 -15.43
CA THR A 171 -14.09 -0.84 -15.00
C THR A 171 -14.11 0.13 -16.18
N LEU A 172 -14.85 1.22 -16.06
CA LEU A 172 -14.85 2.33 -17.03
C LEU A 172 -13.47 2.97 -17.24
N PHE A 173 -12.45 2.55 -16.49
CA PHE A 173 -11.09 3.06 -16.53
C PHE A 173 -10.08 2.10 -17.19
N ASP A 174 -10.55 0.96 -17.71
CA ASP A 174 -9.68 -0.06 -18.33
C ASP A 174 -9.54 0.12 -19.86
N GLU A 175 -10.16 1.14 -20.45
CA GLU A 175 -10.20 1.36 -21.92
C GLU A 175 -8.88 1.89 -22.51
N ASP A 176 -7.89 2.26 -21.70
CA ASP A 176 -6.67 2.92 -22.18
C ASP A 176 -5.45 1.98 -22.36
N ILE A 177 -5.60 0.66 -22.22
CA ILE A 177 -4.47 -0.30 -22.35
C ILE A 177 -4.36 -0.91 -23.77
N GLU A 178 -5.35 -0.73 -24.65
CA GLU A 178 -5.36 -1.34 -25.99
C GLU A 178 -4.93 -0.40 -27.15
N LYS A 179 -4.31 0.76 -26.88
CA LYS A 179 -3.77 1.64 -27.94
C LYS A 179 -2.24 1.68 -27.93
N ASP A 180 -1.61 0.53 -28.15
CA ASP A 180 -0.29 0.44 -28.79
C ASP A 180 -0.05 -1.03 -29.17
N ASN A 181 -0.50 -1.38 -30.37
CA ASN A 181 -0.04 -2.53 -31.17
C ASN A 181 0.05 -2.07 -32.63
#